data_AF-A0A7C1NHJ5-F1
#
_entry.id   AF-A0A7C1NHJ5-F1
#
_cell.length_a   1.000
_cell.length_b   1.000
_cell.length_c   1.000
_cell.angle_alpha   90.00
_cell.angle_beta   90.00
_cell.angle_gamma   90.00
#
_symmetry.space_group_name_H-M   'P 1'
#
loop_
_entity.id
_entity.type
_entity.pdbx_description
1 polymer ?
#
loop_
_entity_poly.entity_id
_entity_poly.type
_entity_poly.pdbx_seq_one_letter_code
_entity_poly.pdbx_strand_id
1 'polypeptide(L)'
;MDYLAVRELRGDTIRLTRTDPRHLGGFSKASKASAASNVAAVSPEADFGELLARAFNQVNELQHNSMELGQRLITDPESIDIHDVTIAMAEANLSLSMTKAIVDRALRAYKEIISTR
;
A
#
# COMPACT_ATOMS: atom_id res chain seq x y z
N MET A 1 11.43 44.84 20.02
CA MET A 1 12.55 43.89 19.94
C MET A 1 11.94 42.55 19.58
N ASP A 2 11.59 42.44 18.30
CA ASP A 2 10.82 41.33 17.73
C ASP A 2 11.83 40.44 17.04
N TYR A 3 12.19 39.33 17.68
CA TYR A 3 13.17 38.40 17.15
C TYR A 3 12.42 37.15 16.73
N LEU A 4 12.51 36.82 15.45
CA LEU A 4 12.00 35.61 14.78
C LEU A 4 10.58 35.74 14.19
N ALA A 5 10.41 36.65 13.22
CA ALA A 5 9.32 36.51 12.26
C ALA A 5 9.48 35.17 11.50
N VAL A 6 8.46 34.29 11.59
CA VAL A 6 8.40 32.95 10.94
C VAL A 6 8.78 32.95 9.45
N ARG A 7 8.73 34.10 8.77
CA ARG A 7 9.12 34.28 7.38
C ARG A 7 10.64 34.26 7.12
N GLU A 8 11.47 34.38 8.14
CA GLU A 8 12.94 34.46 7.98
C GLU A 8 13.65 33.11 8.16
N LEU A 9 12.93 32.06 8.58
CA LEU A 9 13.50 30.72 8.74
C LEU A 9 13.61 30.02 7.38
N ARG A 10 14.76 30.18 6.72
CA ARG A 10 15.18 29.31 5.63
C ARG A 10 15.83 28.05 6.23
N GLY A 11 15.18 26.90 6.06
CA GLY A 11 15.76 25.61 6.43
C GLY A 11 16.99 25.31 5.57
N ASP A 12 18.07 24.86 6.21
CA ASP A 12 19.26 24.40 5.51
C ASP A 12 18.95 23.08 4.79
N THR A 13 19.15 23.04 3.47
CA THR A 13 18.89 21.82 2.70
C THR A 13 20.16 20.99 2.70
N ILE A 14 20.26 20.03 3.61
CA ILE A 14 21.42 19.14 3.69
C ILE A 14 21.45 18.27 2.42
N ARG A 15 22.35 18.60 1.51
CA ARG A 15 22.65 17.77 0.33
C ARG A 15 23.46 16.57 0.79
N LEU A 16 22.82 15.41 0.86
CA LEU A 16 23.50 14.14 1.08
C LEU A 16 24.38 13.82 -0.14
N THR A 17 25.66 14.17 -0.07
CA THR A 17 26.64 13.73 -1.06
C THR A 17 26.93 12.26 -0.85
N ARG A 18 26.71 11.45 -1.89
CA ARG A 18 27.05 10.03 -1.86
C ARG A 18 28.58 9.90 -1.81
N THR A 19 29.12 9.45 -0.68
CA THR A 19 30.55 9.21 -0.49
C THR A 19 31.01 7.88 -1.06
N ASP A 20 30.12 6.89 -1.19
CA ASP A 20 30.45 5.55 -1.71
C ASP A 20 29.52 5.11 -2.88
N PRO A 21 30.09 4.62 -4.00
CA PRO A 21 29.36 4.14 -5.18
C PRO A 21 28.52 2.86 -4.98
N ARG A 22 28.41 2.31 -3.77
CA ARG A 22 27.50 1.20 -3.41
C ARG A 22 26.24 1.64 -2.65
N HIS A 23 26.17 2.88 -2.17
CA HIS A 23 25.01 3.37 -1.42
C HIS A 23 23.83 3.75 -2.33
N LEU A 24 22.58 3.36 -2.01
CA LEU A 24 21.42 3.80 -2.79
C LEU A 24 21.34 5.35 -2.79
N GLY A 25 21.52 5.96 -3.97
CA GLY A 25 21.48 7.41 -4.11
C GLY A 25 20.07 7.92 -3.83
N GLY A 26 19.91 8.81 -2.85
CA GLY A 26 18.61 9.40 -2.49
C GLY A 26 17.86 9.95 -3.71
N PHE A 27 16.57 9.59 -3.77
CA PHE A 27 15.37 9.98 -4.57
C PHE A 27 15.42 10.95 -5.77
N SER A 28 16.59 11.36 -6.27
CA SER A 28 16.71 12.46 -7.25
C SER A 28 16.54 12.05 -8.72
N LYS A 29 16.55 10.75 -9.03
CA LYS A 29 16.39 10.28 -10.42
C LYS A 29 15.00 9.71 -10.75
N ALA A 30 14.19 9.35 -9.75
CA ALA A 30 12.81 8.89 -9.99
C ALA A 30 11.80 10.05 -10.12
N SER A 31 12.07 11.23 -9.55
CA SER A 31 11.12 12.37 -9.60
C SER A 31 11.10 13.11 -10.94
N LYS A 32 12.10 12.96 -11.82
CA LYS A 32 12.15 13.63 -13.13
C LYS A 32 11.46 12.88 -14.27
N ALA A 33 11.06 11.63 -14.07
CA ALA A 33 10.29 10.86 -15.07
C ALA A 33 8.77 11.07 -14.95
N SER A 34 8.30 11.65 -13.84
CA SER A 34 6.85 11.88 -13.59
C SER A 34 6.36 13.27 -14.00
N ALA A 35 7.22 14.16 -14.50
CA ALA A 35 6.85 15.54 -14.82
C ALA A 35 6.24 15.72 -16.23
N ALA A 36 6.13 14.65 -17.02
CA ALA A 36 5.59 14.68 -18.39
C ALA A 36 4.26 13.93 -18.56
N SER A 37 3.66 13.43 -17.47
CA SER A 37 2.29 12.93 -17.54
C SER A 37 1.37 14.04 -17.09
N ASN A 38 0.52 14.50 -18.03
CA ASN A 38 -0.59 15.42 -17.76
C ASN A 38 -1.40 14.90 -16.58
N VAL A 39 -1.15 15.44 -15.38
CA VAL A 39 -2.02 15.25 -14.22
C VAL A 39 -3.25 16.13 -14.46
N ALA A 40 -4.11 15.70 -15.38
CA ALA A 40 -5.50 16.10 -15.37
C ALA A 40 -6.01 15.80 -13.96
N ALA A 41 -6.64 16.79 -13.33
CA ALA A 41 -7.10 16.76 -11.95
C ALA A 41 -7.72 15.40 -11.57
N VAL A 42 -6.91 14.53 -10.95
CA VAL A 42 -7.39 13.30 -10.34
C VAL A 42 -8.04 13.72 -9.05
N SER A 43 -9.37 13.67 -9.02
CA SER A 43 -10.12 13.76 -7.77
C SER A 43 -9.68 12.58 -6.90
N PRO A 44 -9.02 12.80 -5.75
CA PRO A 44 -8.48 11.71 -4.90
C PRO A 44 -9.57 10.75 -4.41
N GLU A 45 -10.83 11.19 -4.43
CA GLU A 45 -12.02 10.45 -4.04
C GLU A 45 -12.40 9.36 -5.05
N ALA A 46 -12.24 9.63 -6.35
CA ALA A 46 -12.48 8.64 -7.41
C ALA A 46 -11.43 7.51 -7.36
N ASP A 47 -10.20 7.86 -6.94
CA ASP A 47 -9.05 6.94 -6.92
C ASP A 47 -9.09 6.00 -5.71
N PHE A 48 -9.54 6.46 -4.54
CA PHE A 48 -9.62 5.61 -3.34
C PHE A 48 -10.65 4.48 -3.48
N GLY A 49 -11.84 4.77 -3.99
CA GLY A 49 -12.88 3.75 -4.17
C GLY A 49 -12.46 2.66 -5.14
N GLU A 50 -11.78 3.03 -6.23
CA GLU A 50 -11.26 2.10 -7.21
C GLU A 50 -10.08 1.28 -6.65
N LEU A 51 -9.15 1.90 -5.93
CA LEU A 51 -8.08 1.19 -5.21
C LEU A 51 -8.64 0.19 -4.19
N LEU A 52 -9.66 0.57 -3.44
CA LEU A 52 -10.31 -0.30 -2.47
C LEU A 52 -11.01 -1.48 -3.16
N ALA A 53 -11.73 -1.23 -4.25
CA ALA A 53 -12.36 -2.29 -5.05
C ALA A 53 -11.33 -3.27 -5.62
N ARG A 54 -10.21 -2.76 -6.14
CA ARG A 54 -9.08 -3.60 -6.59
C ARG A 54 -8.47 -4.41 -5.45
N ALA A 55 -8.29 -3.82 -4.27
CA ALA A 55 -7.79 -4.53 -3.10
C ALA A 55 -8.73 -5.66 -2.64
N PHE A 56 -10.05 -5.46 -2.68
CA PHE A 56 -11.02 -6.52 -2.40
C PHE A 56 -10.94 -7.67 -3.41
N ASN A 57 -10.83 -7.35 -4.70
CA ASN A 57 -10.64 -8.36 -5.74
C ASN A 57 -9.34 -9.15 -5.53
N GLN A 58 -8.25 -8.48 -5.16
CA GLN A 58 -6.96 -9.10 -4.83
C GLN A 58 -7.10 -10.10 -3.67
N VAL A 59 -7.79 -9.72 -2.60
CA VAL A 59 -8.01 -10.60 -1.43
C VAL A 59 -8.88 -11.81 -1.79
N ASN A 60 -9.85 -11.64 -2.69
CA ASN A 60 -10.65 -12.74 -3.22
C ASN A 60 -9.81 -13.71 -4.06
N GLU A 61 -8.93 -13.17 -4.92
CA GLU A 61 -8.02 -13.96 -5.73
C GLU A 61 -7.03 -14.76 -4.87
N LEU A 62 -6.45 -14.14 -3.83
CA LEU A 62 -5.58 -14.83 -2.87
C LEU A 62 -6.30 -15.97 -2.15
N GLN A 63 -7.56 -15.77 -1.75
CA GLN A 63 -8.37 -16.83 -1.16
C GLN A 63 -8.59 -17.98 -2.15
N HIS A 64 -8.95 -17.67 -3.41
CA HIS A 64 -9.16 -18.68 -4.44
C HIS A 64 -7.89 -19.48 -4.72
N ASN A 65 -6.75 -18.80 -4.87
CA ASN A 65 -5.46 -19.44 -5.08
C ASN A 65 -5.10 -20.38 -3.91
N SER A 66 -5.31 -19.94 -2.66
CA SER A 66 -5.06 -20.80 -1.49
C SER A 66 -5.91 -22.08 -1.49
N MET A 67 -7.17 -21.99 -1.94
CA MET A 67 -8.07 -23.14 -2.08
C MET A 67 -7.65 -24.06 -3.23
N GLU A 68 -7.24 -23.49 -4.36
CA GLU A 68 -6.77 -24.23 -5.54
C GLU A 68 -5.49 -25.02 -5.22
N LEU A 69 -4.52 -24.37 -4.57
CA LEU A 69 -3.28 -25.01 -4.14
C LEU A 69 -3.55 -26.09 -3.09
N GLY A 70 -4.44 -25.84 -2.13
CA GLY A 70 -4.87 -26.85 -1.16
C GLY A 70 -5.57 -28.05 -1.80
N GLN A 71 -6.43 -27.81 -2.80
CA GLN A 71 -7.09 -28.88 -3.54
C GLN A 71 -6.07 -29.69 -4.36
N ARG A 72 -5.19 -29.00 -5.09
CA ARG A 72 -4.13 -29.65 -5.87
C ARG A 72 -3.27 -30.54 -4.98
N LEU A 73 -2.96 -30.12 -3.75
CA LEU A 73 -2.09 -30.88 -2.84
C LEU A 73 -2.70 -32.25 -2.52
N ILE A 74 -4.04 -32.30 -2.42
CA ILE A 74 -4.79 -33.53 -2.15
C ILE A 74 -4.88 -34.40 -3.41
N THR A 75 -5.09 -33.81 -4.59
CA THR A 75 -5.28 -34.55 -5.85
C THR A 75 -3.98 -34.96 -6.55
N ASP A 76 -2.93 -34.17 -6.45
CA ASP A 76 -1.62 -34.38 -7.09
C ASP A 76 -0.50 -33.85 -6.16
N PRO A 77 -0.11 -34.65 -5.14
CA PRO A 77 0.87 -34.24 -4.14
C PRO A 77 2.31 -34.13 -4.67
N GLU A 78 2.61 -34.68 -5.84
CA GLU A 78 3.96 -34.63 -6.45
C GLU A 78 4.15 -33.36 -7.31
N SER A 79 3.05 -32.71 -7.70
CA SER A 79 3.04 -31.52 -8.56
C SER A 79 3.38 -30.21 -7.84
N ILE A 80 3.31 -30.15 -6.51
CA ILE A 80 3.40 -28.89 -5.74
C ILE A 80 3.98 -29.10 -4.35
N ASP A 81 4.74 -28.10 -3.90
CA ASP A 81 5.33 -28.09 -2.56
C ASP A 81 4.27 -27.69 -1.52
N ILE A 82 4.23 -28.43 -0.41
CA ILE A 82 3.37 -28.12 0.73
C ILE A 82 3.68 -26.73 1.32
N HIS A 83 4.92 -26.24 1.22
CA HIS A 83 5.30 -24.91 1.69
C HIS A 83 4.56 -23.83 0.90
N ASP A 84 4.41 -23.96 -0.41
CA ASP A 84 3.70 -22.99 -1.24
C ASP A 84 2.22 -22.88 -0.85
N VAL A 85 1.59 -24.02 -0.53
CA VAL A 85 0.22 -24.06 -0.01
C VAL A 85 0.12 -23.31 1.31
N THR A 86 1.04 -23.59 2.25
CA THR A 86 1.02 -22.93 3.56
C THR A 86 1.29 -21.42 3.46
N ILE A 87 2.18 -21.00 2.56
CA ILE A 87 2.47 -19.59 2.30
C ILE A 87 1.23 -18.91 1.71
N ALA A 88 0.61 -19.52 0.69
CA ALA A 88 -0.59 -18.97 0.07
C ALA A 88 -1.75 -18.86 1.07
N MET A 89 -1.92 -19.85 1.95
CA MET A 89 -2.92 -19.79 3.03
C MET A 89 -2.60 -18.67 4.04
N ALA A 90 -1.34 -18.51 4.42
CA ALA A 90 -0.93 -17.43 5.34
C ALA A 90 -1.13 -16.05 4.71
N GLU A 91 -0.78 -15.89 3.44
CA GLU A 91 -0.98 -14.65 2.67
C GLU A 91 -2.46 -14.30 2.53
N ALA A 92 -3.30 -15.27 2.17
CA ALA A 92 -4.75 -15.08 2.08
C ALA A 92 -5.35 -14.66 3.43
N ASN A 93 -4.97 -15.33 4.52
CA ASN A 93 -5.49 -15.03 5.85
C ASN A 93 -5.02 -13.66 6.38
N LEU A 94 -3.75 -13.31 6.15
CA LEU A 94 -3.20 -12.01 6.51
C LEU A 94 -3.91 -10.89 5.75
N SER A 95 -4.04 -11.04 4.42
CA SER A 95 -4.73 -10.09 3.56
C SER A 95 -6.17 -9.87 3.99
N LEU A 96 -6.91 -10.95 4.27
CA LEU A 96 -8.29 -10.86 4.77
C LEU A 96 -8.37 -10.14 6.12
N SER A 97 -7.43 -10.42 7.03
CA SER A 97 -7.38 -9.78 8.34
C SER A 97 -7.11 -8.27 8.23
N MET A 98 -6.20 -7.87 7.34
CA MET A 98 -5.94 -6.46 7.03
C MET A 98 -7.17 -5.77 6.44
N THR A 99 -7.81 -6.40 5.46
CA THR A 99 -9.04 -5.89 4.84
C THR A 99 -10.16 -5.70 5.87
N LYS A 100 -10.35 -6.66 6.77
CA LYS A 100 -11.31 -6.54 7.87
C LYS A 100 -11.01 -5.31 8.75
N ALA A 101 -9.74 -5.12 9.12
CA ALA A 101 -9.34 -3.96 9.93
C ALA A 101 -9.63 -2.62 9.22
N ILE A 102 -9.43 -2.55 7.91
CA ILE A 102 -9.75 -1.37 7.09
C ILE A 102 -11.26 -1.11 7.08
N VAL A 103 -12.06 -2.14 6.83
CA VAL A 103 -13.53 -2.04 6.82
C VAL A 103 -14.04 -1.60 8.19
N ASP A 104 -13.55 -2.20 9.27
CA ASP A 104 -13.90 -1.81 10.63
C ASP A 104 -13.56 -0.34 10.90
N ARG A 105 -12.40 0.13 10.44
CA ARG A 105 -12.01 1.54 10.60
C ARG A 105 -12.88 2.48 9.77
N ALA A 106 -13.23 2.10 8.54
CA ALA A 106 -14.13 2.87 7.68
C ALA A 106 -15.54 2.99 8.29
N LEU A 107 -16.08 1.88 8.81
CA LEU A 107 -17.37 1.87 9.51
C LEU A 107 -17.35 2.73 10.77
N ARG A 108 -16.26 2.71 11.54
CA ARG A 108 -16.08 3.59 12.71
C ARG A 108 -16.02 5.05 12.31
N ALA A 109 -15.26 5.40 11.28
CA ALA A 109 -15.17 6.77 10.78
C ALA A 109 -16.54 7.28 10.31
N TYR A 110 -17.31 6.45 9.61
CA TYR A 110 -18.68 6.78 9.21
C TYR A 110 -19.60 7.05 10.42
N LYS A 111 -19.54 6.18 11.44
CA LYS A 111 -20.29 6.36 12.69
C LYS A 111 -19.88 7.64 13.44
N GLU A 112 -18.58 7.92 13.54
CA GLU A 112 -18.05 9.15 14.16
C GLU A 112 -18.58 10.39 13.43
N ILE A 113 -18.53 10.44 12.10
CA ILE A 113 -19.04 11.60 11.34
C ILE A 113 -20.53 11.87 11.61
N ILE A 114 -21.34 10.81 11.73
CA ILE A 114 -22.78 10.94 11.99
C ILE A 114 -23.07 11.29 13.46
N SER A 115 -22.34 10.69 14.42
CA SER A 115 -22.57 10.95 15.84
C SER A 115 -22.05 12.29 16.32
N THR A 116 -21.14 12.92 15.56
CA THR A 116 -20.59 14.26 15.87
C THR A 116 -21.49 15.40 15.36
N ARG A 117 -22.73 15.09 14.95
CA ARG A 117 -23.79 16.07 14.68
C ARG A 117 -24.82 16.12 15.80
#